data_AF-A0A839YGH3-F1
#
_entry.id   AF-A0A839YGH3-F1
#
_cell.length_a   1.000
_cell.length_b   1.000
_cell.length_c   1.000
_cell.angle_alpha   90.00
_cell.angle_beta   90.00
_cell.angle_gamma   90.00
#
_symmetry.space_group_name_H-M   'P 1'
#
loop_
_entity.id
_entity.type
_entity.pdbx_description
1 polymer ?
#
loop_
_entity_poly.entity_id
_entity_poly.type
_entity_poly.pdbx_seq_one_letter_code
_entity_poly.pdbx_strand_id
1 'polypeptide(L)'
;MSGVPAEHDDLRRRMARFLPLMDSTGHASGVLLRERLEFSRIFQTHSREEQRAVAARAAAEPDFAATATAHREQLDALRADYSAHIARWPPAAIRDDAAGYRAAVVTLQRRFHDLLAWEERHLL
;
A
#
# COMPACT_ATOMS: atom_id res chain seq x y z
N MET A 1 6.32 22.27 2.47
CA MET A 1 6.55 21.18 1.50
C MET A 1 7.19 20.03 2.24
N SER A 2 6.38 19.19 2.89
CA SER A 2 6.89 17.89 3.34
C SER A 2 6.89 17.00 2.10
N GLY A 3 8.08 16.79 1.53
CA GLY A 3 8.24 16.13 0.25
C GLY A 3 7.82 14.66 0.29
N VAL A 4 7.47 14.13 -0.88
CA VAL A 4 7.12 12.74 -1.16
C VAL A 4 7.95 11.69 -0.36
N PRO A 5 9.26 11.87 -0.13
CA PRO A 5 10.04 10.96 0.73
C PRO A 5 9.49 10.79 2.16
N ALA A 6 8.99 11.87 2.78
CA ALA A 6 8.44 11.82 4.13
C ALA A 6 7.09 11.07 4.19
N GLU A 7 6.31 11.11 3.11
CA GLU A 7 5.06 10.36 2.97
C GLU A 7 5.33 8.87 2.76
N HIS A 8 6.31 8.52 1.92
CA HIS A 8 6.75 7.14 1.70
C HIS A 8 7.25 6.51 3.01
N ASP A 9 8.03 7.26 3.78
CA ASP A 9 8.48 6.79 5.09
C ASP A 9 7.33 6.61 6.08
N ASP A 10 6.28 7.42 6.03
CA ASP A 10 5.08 7.21 6.86
C ASP A 10 4.32 5.94 6.47
N LEU A 11 4.12 5.71 5.17
CA LEU A 11 3.51 4.49 4.66
C LEU A 11 4.31 3.25 5.07
N ARG A 12 5.64 3.28 4.93
CA ARG A 12 6.53 2.20 5.38
C ARG A 12 6.41 1.96 6.88
N ARG A 13 6.46 3.01 7.70
CA ARG A 13 6.34 2.89 9.16
C ARG A 13 5.00 2.26 9.55
N ARG A 14 3.89 2.73 9.00
CA ARG A 14 2.55 2.18 9.28
C ARG A 14 2.45 0.72 8.88
N MET A 15 2.98 0.39 7.72
CA MET A 15 2.97 -0.98 7.22
C MET A 15 3.82 -1.92 8.08
N ALA A 16 4.99 -1.48 8.53
CA ALA A 16 5.84 -2.25 9.42
C ALA A 16 5.18 -2.54 10.79
N ARG A 17 4.18 -1.76 11.22
CA ARG A 17 3.46 -1.98 12.49
C ARG A 17 2.51 -3.17 12.48
N PHE A 18 2.12 -3.69 11.31
CA PHE A 18 1.15 -4.79 11.25
C PHE A 18 1.64 -6.07 11.91
N LEU A 19 2.89 -6.49 11.64
CA LEU A 19 3.41 -7.74 12.21
C LEU A 19 3.57 -7.66 13.74
N PRO A 20 4.18 -6.60 14.32
CA PRO A 20 4.22 -6.44 15.77
C PRO A 20 2.83 -6.36 16.41
N LEU A 21 1.84 -5.75 15.74
CA LEU A 21 0.47 -5.69 16.23
C LEU A 21 -0.22 -7.07 16.21
N MET A 22 0.03 -7.89 15.18
CA MET A 22 -0.45 -9.27 15.13
C MET A 22 0.13 -10.09 16.30
N ASP A 23 1.42 -9.95 16.56
CA ASP A 23 2.14 -10.70 17.60
C ASP A 23 1.68 -10.29 19.01
N SER A 24 1.36 -9.00 19.21
CA SER A 24 1.00 -8.47 20.54
C SER A 24 -0.51 -8.48 20.86
N THR A 25 -1.37 -8.32 19.86
CA THR A 25 -2.83 -8.17 20.08
C THR A 25 -3.66 -9.34 19.52
N GLY A 26 -3.03 -10.23 18.75
CA GLY A 26 -3.70 -11.29 18.01
C GLY A 26 -4.12 -10.87 16.60
N HIS A 27 -4.20 -11.85 15.70
CA HIS A 27 -4.35 -11.64 14.27
C HIS A 27 -5.73 -11.09 13.85
N ALA A 28 -6.76 -11.23 14.69
CA ALA A 28 -8.12 -10.72 14.42
C ALA A 28 -8.56 -9.64 15.44
N SER A 29 -7.60 -8.97 16.10
CA SER A 29 -7.91 -7.97 17.12
C SER A 29 -8.59 -6.74 16.51
N GLY A 30 -9.48 -6.11 17.29
CA GLY A 30 -10.11 -4.85 16.87
C GLY A 30 -9.10 -3.69 16.70
N VAL A 31 -7.91 -3.81 17.30
CA VAL A 31 -6.80 -2.85 17.07
C VAL A 31 -6.23 -3.04 15.67
N LEU A 32 -5.88 -4.27 15.30
CA LEU A 32 -5.31 -4.57 13.99
C LEU A 32 -6.29 -4.27 12.86
N LEU A 33 -7.57 -4.60 13.02
CA LEU A 33 -8.59 -4.29 12.02
C LEU A 33 -8.77 -2.78 11.81
N ARG A 34 -8.66 -1.98 12.86
CA ARG A 34 -8.67 -0.50 12.74
C ARG A 34 -7.42 0.02 12.03
N GLU A 35 -6.24 -0.49 12.39
CA GLU A 35 -4.99 -0.11 11.71
C GLU A 35 -5.04 -0.45 10.21
N ARG A 36 -5.63 -1.61 9.87
CA ARG A 36 -5.88 -2.04 8.48
C ARG A 36 -6.76 -1.07 7.70
N LEU A 37 -7.84 -0.59 8.30
CA LEU A 37 -8.73 0.39 7.67
C LEU A 37 -8.05 1.76 7.52
N GLU A 38 -7.33 2.19 8.54
CA GLU A 38 -6.63 3.47 8.51
C GLU A 38 -5.50 3.48 7.49
N PHE A 39 -4.70 2.42 7.41
CA PHE A 39 -3.69 2.25 6.37
C PHE A 39 -4.32 2.31 4.96
N SER A 40 -5.44 1.60 4.75
CA SER A 40 -6.17 1.64 3.48
C SER A 40 -6.56 3.06 3.09
N ARG A 41 -7.07 3.84 4.04
CA ARG A 41 -7.49 5.23 3.82
C ARG A 41 -6.31 6.11 3.42
N ILE A 42 -5.20 6.02 4.16
CA ILE A 42 -4.00 6.83 3.91
C ILE A 42 -3.40 6.47 2.55
N PHE A 43 -3.25 5.18 2.27
CA PHE A 43 -2.74 4.73 0.98
C PHE A 43 -3.62 5.23 -0.18
N GLN A 44 -4.94 5.09 -0.10
CA GLN A 44 -5.83 5.59 -1.15
C GLN A 44 -5.72 7.10 -1.38
N THR A 45 -5.54 7.88 -0.32
CA THR A 45 -5.31 9.33 -0.44
C THR A 45 -3.99 9.60 -1.17
N HIS A 46 -2.89 9.05 -0.68
CA HIS A 46 -1.56 9.22 -1.27
C HIS A 46 -1.54 8.81 -2.75
N SER A 47 -2.07 7.62 -3.07
CA SER A 47 -2.14 7.13 -4.44
C SER A 47 -2.97 8.03 -5.38
N ARG A 48 -4.00 8.72 -4.87
CA ARG A 48 -4.80 9.64 -5.70
C ARG A 48 -4.06 10.94 -5.97
N GLU A 49 -3.34 11.44 -4.97
CA GLU A 49 -2.55 12.66 -5.08
C GLU A 49 -1.35 12.45 -6.00
N GLU A 50 -0.64 11.34 -5.84
CA GLU A 50 0.48 10.97 -6.70
C GLU A 50 0.03 10.73 -8.14
N GLN A 51 -1.05 9.98 -8.37
CA GLN A 51 -1.55 9.75 -9.71
C GLN A 51 -1.96 11.05 -10.43
N ARG A 52 -2.45 12.05 -9.70
CA ARG A 52 -2.70 13.40 -10.25
C ARG A 52 -1.40 14.10 -10.62
N ALA A 53 -0.39 14.05 -9.76
CA ALA A 53 0.91 14.66 -10.02
C ALA A 53 1.62 14.01 -11.23
N VAL A 54 1.63 12.68 -11.29
CA VAL A 54 2.20 11.90 -12.40
C VAL A 54 1.47 12.18 -13.72
N ALA A 55 0.13 12.26 -13.70
CA ALA A 55 -0.64 12.59 -14.88
C ALA A 55 -0.38 14.02 -15.37
N ALA A 56 -0.26 15.00 -14.46
CA ALA A 56 0.08 16.38 -14.80
C ALA A 56 1.48 16.46 -15.43
N ARG A 57 2.46 15.74 -14.89
CA ARG A 57 3.81 15.65 -15.46
C ARG A 57 3.80 15.02 -16.84
N ALA A 58 3.09 13.91 -17.05
CA ALA A 58 2.99 13.25 -18.35
C ALA A 58 2.35 14.13 -19.44
N ALA A 59 1.44 15.04 -19.04
CA ALA A 59 0.86 16.01 -19.97
C ALA A 59 1.86 17.11 -20.37
N ALA A 60 2.83 17.44 -19.51
CA ALA A 60 3.87 18.43 -19.77
C ALA A 60 5.11 17.84 -20.45
N GLU A 61 5.43 16.57 -20.18
CA GLU A 61 6.62 15.85 -20.64
C GLU A 61 6.22 14.60 -21.44
N PRO A 62 6.14 14.66 -22.79
CA PRO A 62 5.71 13.53 -23.62
C PRO A 62 6.55 12.27 -23.43
N ASP A 63 7.87 12.42 -23.23
CA ASP A 63 8.80 11.30 -23.00
C ASP A 63 8.52 10.57 -21.67
N PHE A 64 7.81 11.21 -20.74
CA PHE A 64 7.41 10.62 -19.46
C PHE A 64 6.12 9.80 -19.54
N ALA A 65 5.36 9.86 -20.65
CA ALA A 65 4.06 9.21 -20.78
C ALA A 65 4.12 7.69 -20.61
N ALA A 66 5.20 7.05 -21.06
CA ALA A 66 5.44 5.62 -20.86
C ALA A 66 5.62 5.27 -19.38
N THR A 67 6.46 6.03 -18.67
CA THR A 67 6.69 5.88 -17.22
C THR A 67 5.41 6.09 -16.43
N ALA A 68 4.63 7.11 -16.77
CA ALA A 68 3.34 7.40 -16.13
C ALA A 68 2.30 6.27 -16.35
N THR A 69 2.31 5.64 -17.53
CA THR A 69 1.44 4.48 -17.80
C THR A 69 1.86 3.27 -16.97
N ALA A 70 3.16 2.97 -16.90
CA ALA A 70 3.68 1.88 -16.07
C ALA A 70 3.37 2.08 -14.59
N HIS A 71 3.50 3.32 -14.07
CA HIS A 71 3.12 3.66 -12.69
C HIS A 71 1.64 3.37 -12.43
N ARG A 72 0.75 3.86 -13.31
CA ARG A 72 -0.70 3.64 -13.18
C ARG A 72 -1.05 2.16 -13.13
N GLU A 73 -0.47 1.35 -14.00
CA GLU A 73 -0.73 -0.09 -14.04
C GLU A 73 -0.28 -0.80 -12.75
N GLN A 74 0.91 -0.48 -12.23
CA GLN A 74 1.39 -1.04 -10.97
C GLN A 74 0.52 -0.61 -9.78
N LEU A 75 0.13 0.67 -9.75
CA LEU A 75 -0.70 1.23 -8.70
C LEU A 75 -2.10 0.62 -8.68
N ASP A 76 -2.72 0.46 -9.86
CA ASP A 76 -4.05 -0.15 -10.00
C ASP A 76 -4.02 -1.64 -9.64
N ALA A 77 -2.95 -2.36 -10.02
CA ALA A 77 -2.74 -3.74 -9.59
C ALA A 77 -2.63 -3.85 -8.06
N LEU A 78 -1.86 -2.98 -7.41
CA LEU A 78 -1.70 -3.00 -5.96
C LEU A 78 -3.00 -2.65 -5.22
N ARG A 79 -3.79 -1.71 -5.74
CA ARG A 79 -5.14 -1.41 -5.23
C ARG A 79 -6.07 -2.62 -5.34
N ALA A 80 -6.04 -3.31 -6.47
CA ALA A 80 -6.83 -4.53 -6.68
C ALA A 80 -6.41 -5.64 -5.70
N ASP A 81 -5.11 -5.86 -5.53
CA ASP A 81 -4.56 -6.83 -4.56
C ASP A 81 -4.98 -6.51 -3.14
N TYR A 82 -4.91 -5.23 -2.75
CA TYR A 82 -5.34 -4.80 -1.42
C TYR A 82 -6.83 -5.08 -1.23
N SER A 83 -7.68 -4.70 -2.19
CA SER A 83 -9.11 -4.96 -2.14
C SER A 83 -9.43 -6.46 -2.04
N ALA A 84 -8.76 -7.29 -2.84
CA ALA A 84 -8.88 -8.74 -2.79
C ALA A 84 -8.40 -9.31 -1.45
N HIS A 85 -7.31 -8.79 -0.89
CA HIS A 85 -6.83 -9.13 0.45
C HIS A 85 -7.90 -8.80 1.50
N ILE A 86 -8.55 -7.64 1.38
CA ILE A 86 -9.61 -7.25 2.32
C ILE A 86 -10.76 -8.26 2.30
N ALA A 87 -11.23 -8.59 1.10
CA ALA A 87 -12.36 -9.49 0.88
C ALA A 87 -12.06 -10.93 1.29
N ARG A 88 -10.83 -11.40 1.03
CA ARG A 88 -10.39 -12.77 1.36
C ARG A 88 -10.21 -13.00 2.86
N TRP A 89 -9.88 -11.96 3.62
CA TRP A 89 -9.57 -12.07 5.05
C TRP A 89 -10.57 -11.31 5.92
N PRO A 90 -11.83 -11.78 6.02
CA PRO A 90 -12.74 -11.34 7.07
C PRO A 90 -12.27 -11.85 8.44
N PRO A 91 -12.72 -11.27 9.57
CA PRO A 91 -12.27 -11.66 10.91
C PRO A 91 -12.44 -13.15 11.24
N ALA A 92 -13.47 -13.81 10.68
CA ALA A 92 -13.65 -15.25 10.83
C ALA A 92 -12.51 -16.05 10.17
N ALA A 93 -12.25 -15.80 8.89
CA ALA A 93 -11.17 -16.47 8.16
C ALA A 93 -9.78 -16.23 8.77
N ILE A 94 -9.55 -15.03 9.33
CA ILE A 94 -8.28 -14.73 10.02
C ILE A 94 -8.13 -15.57 11.30
N ARG A 95 -9.21 -15.82 12.03
CA ARG A 95 -9.17 -16.68 13.21
C ARG A 95 -8.93 -18.14 12.83
N ASP A 96 -9.53 -18.58 11.72
CA ASP A 96 -9.41 -19.95 11.23
C ASP A 96 -8.02 -20.22 10.62
N ASP A 97 -7.37 -19.22 10.03
CA ASP A 97 -6.03 -19.32 9.44
C ASP A 97 -5.17 -18.07 9.69
N ALA A 98 -4.70 -17.95 10.94
CA ALA A 98 -3.84 -16.83 11.35
C ALA A 98 -2.48 -16.83 10.62
N ALA A 99 -1.90 -18.00 10.38
CA ALA A 99 -0.60 -18.14 9.73
C ALA A 99 -0.68 -17.74 8.23
N GLY A 100 -1.74 -18.17 7.53
CA GLY A 100 -2.01 -17.76 6.16
C GLY A 100 -2.30 -16.27 6.05
N TYR A 101 -3.04 -15.69 6.99
CA TYR A 101 -3.24 -14.24 7.02
C TYR A 101 -1.93 -13.48 7.18
N ARG A 102 -1.06 -13.91 8.12
CA ARG A 102 0.26 -13.31 8.31
C ARG A 102 1.11 -13.40 7.04
N ALA A 103 1.15 -14.54 6.37
CA ALA A 103 1.86 -14.72 5.11
C ALA A 103 1.31 -13.82 3.98
N ALA A 104 -0.02 -13.66 3.91
CA ALA A 104 -0.67 -12.78 2.96
C ALA A 104 -0.33 -11.30 3.22
N VAL A 105 -0.28 -10.87 4.49
CA VAL A 105 0.16 -9.53 4.85
C VAL A 105 1.62 -9.30 4.46
N VAL A 106 2.53 -10.21 4.78
CA VAL A 106 3.95 -10.10 4.37
C VAL A 106 4.08 -9.95 2.84
N THR A 107 3.31 -10.72 2.08
CA THR A 107 3.31 -10.64 0.61
C THR A 107 2.86 -9.27 0.12
N LEU A 108 1.78 -8.74 0.71
CA LEU A 108 1.27 -7.41 0.40
C LEU A 108 2.29 -6.32 0.74
N GLN A 109 2.90 -6.39 1.93
CA GLN A 109 3.96 -5.47 2.37
C GLN A 109 5.12 -5.41 1.36
N ARG A 110 5.57 -6.56 0.85
CA ARG A 110 6.64 -6.61 -0.17
C ARG A 110 6.23 -5.86 -1.44
N ARG A 111 5.03 -6.11 -1.98
CA ARG A 111 4.55 -5.42 -3.19
C ARG A 111 4.49 -3.91 -3.02
N PHE A 112 4.05 -3.45 -1.85
CA PHE A 112 4.09 -2.02 -1.54
C PHE A 112 5.51 -1.47 -1.48
N HIS A 113 6.44 -2.17 -0.84
CA HIS A 113 7.84 -1.73 -0.80
C HIS A 113 8.44 -1.65 -2.20
N ASP A 114 8.11 -2.60 -3.07
CA ASP A 114 8.57 -2.63 -4.46
C ASP A 114 8.03 -1.42 -5.25
N LEU A 115 6.75 -1.07 -5.08
CA LEU A 115 6.13 0.10 -5.67
C LEU A 115 6.82 1.39 -5.19
N LEU A 116 6.92 1.62 -3.88
CA LEU A 116 7.53 2.83 -3.32
C LEU A 116 8.99 3.00 -3.80
N ALA A 117 9.74 1.89 -3.85
CA ALA A 117 11.11 1.90 -4.35
C ALA A 117 11.18 2.15 -5.86
N TRP A 118 10.18 1.70 -6.62
CA TRP A 118 10.08 2.02 -8.04
C TRP A 118 9.76 3.52 -8.24
N GLU A 119 8.84 4.08 -7.47
CA GLU A 119 8.45 5.49 -7.51
C GLU A 119 9.66 6.39 -7.19
N GLU A 120 10.43 6.06 -6.16
CA GLU A 120 11.66 6.76 -5.80
C GLU A 120 12.76 6.74 -6.88
N ARG A 121 12.77 5.73 -7.76
CA ARG A 121 13.75 5.61 -8.84
C ARG A 121 13.34 6.31 -10.14
N HIS A 122 12.03 6.48 -10.36
CA HIS A 122 11.50 6.88 -11.68
C HIS A 122 10.65 8.14 -11.64
N LEU A 123 10.07 8.49 -10.49
CA LEU A 123 9.20 9.65 -10.33
C LEU A 123 9.85 10.79 -9.56
N LEU A 124 10.78 10.47 -8.65
CA LEU A 124 11.56 11.41 -7.82
C LEU A 124 12.96 11.62 -8.39
#